data_AF-A0A345P2R0-F1
#
_entry.id   AF-A0A345P2R0-F1
#
_cell.length_a   1.000
_cell.length_b   1.000
_cell.length_c   1.000
_cell.angle_alpha   90.00
_cell.angle_beta   90.00
_cell.angle_gamma   90.00
#
_symmetry.space_group_name_H-M   'P 1'
#
loop_
_entity.id
_entity.type
_entity.pdbx_description
1 polymer ?
#
loop_
_entity_poly.entity_id
_entity_poly.type
_entity_poly.pdbx_seq_one_letter_code
_entity_poly.pdbx_strand_id
1 'polypeptide(L)'
;MRQRLDWAKFLSISLLAFAMTQTWAEVYRPAQDSEVIDTLPAGSPTFQSRTRLISSVQQPFTRVEPEIRTLLAQSYAQGDPRALGQAESLIEPYNKETSPSVRILRANILQASHRFDDAKAELQAILKSIPNQPDALLMLSSIDLVQGHFDEARGSCDHLRDMGLLVLRFACFAQIDAMTGKLQESRDTLLKLKQMNNGLTTEQQRWINLMLADIALRLNDAVLAKSVFEQLDIETAPSLMARADWLIAHHEWEKTQRLLASHTENDSLLLRLVMSEVRLKDPQASAHFKLLSERIRVWNERGETAHQREEAMYALMLRPPEKSLALARTNWQKQRETADVGVYANAALYAHSRADLQVIQDWIKKTGFEYPRLTQVVAQALQAGH
;
A
#
# COMPACT_ATOMS: atom_id res chain seq x y z
N MET A 1 -77.76 18.71 42.03
CA MET A 1 -78.62 18.18 40.95
C MET A 1 -77.69 17.80 39.79
N ARG A 2 -77.76 16.52 39.35
CA ARG A 2 -77.00 15.82 38.28
C ARG A 2 -75.56 15.33 38.58
N GLN A 3 -75.47 14.00 38.47
CA GLN A 3 -74.36 13.03 38.57
C GLN A 3 -73.33 13.23 37.42
N ARG A 4 -72.08 12.73 37.47
CA ARG A 4 -71.71 11.29 37.36
C ARG A 4 -70.22 11.02 37.72
N LEU A 5 -70.00 9.82 38.32
CA LEU A 5 -68.95 8.76 38.16
C LEU A 5 -67.57 9.15 37.55
N ASP A 6 -66.41 8.59 37.85
CA ASP A 6 -65.96 7.46 38.68
C ASP A 6 -64.40 7.47 38.73
N TRP A 7 -63.84 7.06 39.88
CA TRP A 7 -62.74 6.09 40.08
C TRP A 7 -61.33 6.29 39.45
N ALA A 8 -60.38 6.48 40.38
CA ALA A 8 -59.13 5.70 40.53
C ALA A 8 -58.02 5.83 39.47
N LYS A 9 -56.87 6.39 39.85
CA LYS A 9 -55.68 5.63 40.32
C LYS A 9 -54.47 6.56 40.57
N PHE A 10 -53.76 6.22 41.65
CA PHE A 10 -52.42 6.61 42.08
C PHE A 10 -51.39 6.84 40.96
N LEU A 11 -50.43 7.75 41.18
CA LEU A 11 -49.07 7.36 41.58
C LEU A 11 -48.16 8.58 41.82
N SER A 12 -47.67 8.70 43.05
CA SER A 12 -46.61 9.63 43.44
C SER A 12 -45.27 9.09 42.92
N ILE A 13 -44.65 9.79 41.96
CA ILE A 13 -43.33 9.46 41.43
C ILE A 13 -42.27 10.04 42.38
N SER A 14 -41.58 9.16 43.11
CA SER A 14 -40.38 9.50 43.88
C SER A 14 -39.18 9.56 42.95
N LEU A 15 -38.47 10.69 42.93
CA LEU A 15 -37.18 10.84 42.25
C LEU A 15 -36.11 9.98 42.97
N LEU A 16 -35.65 8.91 42.32
CA LEU A 16 -34.37 8.27 42.63
C LEU A 16 -33.28 8.84 41.72
N ALA A 17 -32.35 9.57 42.31
CA ALA A 17 -31.12 9.99 41.64
C ALA A 17 -30.20 8.77 41.48
N PHE A 18 -30.15 8.21 40.27
CA PHE A 18 -29.21 7.15 39.91
C PHE A 18 -27.84 7.78 39.62
N ALA A 19 -26.91 7.67 40.57
CA ALA A 19 -25.51 7.96 40.32
C ALA A 19 -24.95 6.86 39.40
N MET A 20 -24.86 7.15 38.10
CA MET A 20 -24.16 6.28 37.16
C MET A 20 -22.65 6.42 37.37
N THR A 21 -22.06 5.55 38.18
CA THR A 21 -20.61 5.34 38.19
C THR A 21 -20.25 4.65 36.88
N GLN A 22 -19.66 5.37 35.94
CA GLN A 22 -19.04 4.74 34.78
C GLN A 22 -17.77 4.03 35.24
N THR A 23 -17.84 2.72 35.44
CA THR A 23 -16.66 1.87 35.62
C THR A 23 -16.01 1.66 34.25
N TRP A 24 -15.09 2.55 33.90
CA TRP A 24 -14.13 2.27 32.83
C TRP A 24 -13.18 1.21 33.38
N ALA A 25 -13.24 0.00 32.81
CA ALA A 25 -12.26 -1.03 33.13
C ALA A 25 -10.87 -0.49 32.79
N GLU A 26 -9.97 -0.48 33.78
CA GLU A 26 -8.60 -0.03 33.61
C GLU A 26 -7.87 -0.98 32.64
N VAL A 27 -7.08 -0.42 31.70
CA VAL A 27 -6.33 -1.21 30.73
C VAL A 27 -5.37 -2.13 31.48
N TYR A 28 -5.57 -3.45 31.36
CA TYR A 28 -4.67 -4.42 31.96
C TYR A 28 -3.26 -4.29 31.38
N ARG A 29 -2.29 -3.96 32.23
CA ARG A 29 -0.87 -3.93 31.88
C ARG A 29 -0.18 -5.07 32.62
N PRO A 30 0.38 -6.05 31.92
CA PRO A 30 1.14 -7.13 32.54
C PRO A 30 2.31 -6.55 33.34
N ALA A 31 2.61 -7.13 34.50
CA ALA A 31 3.70 -6.67 35.34
C ALA A 31 5.08 -7.10 34.80
N GLN A 32 5.11 -8.11 33.92
CA GLN A 32 6.32 -8.70 33.34
C GLN A 32 6.03 -9.28 31.94
N ASP A 33 7.04 -9.27 31.06
CA ASP A 33 6.91 -9.70 29.65
C ASP A 33 6.47 -11.17 29.48
N SER A 34 6.73 -12.01 30.48
CA SER A 34 6.39 -13.45 30.46
C SER A 34 4.98 -13.76 30.91
N GLU A 35 4.21 -12.76 31.31
CA GLU A 35 2.87 -12.95 31.86
C GLU A 35 1.85 -13.27 30.76
N VAL A 36 1.14 -14.38 30.92
CA VAL A 36 0.17 -14.86 29.94
C VAL A 36 -1.14 -14.08 30.09
N ILE A 37 -1.41 -13.18 29.14
CA ILE A 37 -2.62 -12.34 29.13
C ILE A 37 -3.83 -13.10 28.55
N ASP A 38 -3.59 -14.04 27.64
CA ASP A 38 -4.63 -14.87 27.03
C ASP A 38 -4.05 -16.21 26.55
N THR A 39 -4.88 -17.26 26.56
CA THR A 39 -4.52 -18.60 26.08
C THR A 39 -5.51 -19.01 24.99
N LEU A 40 -5.04 -19.01 23.74
CA LEU A 40 -5.89 -19.38 22.61
C LEU A 40 -6.25 -20.88 22.66
N PRO A 41 -7.50 -21.26 22.29
CA PRO A 41 -7.89 -22.66 22.22
C PRO A 41 -6.99 -23.46 21.27
N ALA A 42 -6.69 -24.71 21.63
CA ALA A 42 -6.02 -25.64 20.73
C ALA A 42 -6.86 -25.79 19.45
N GLY A 43 -6.30 -25.34 18.32
CA GLY A 43 -6.99 -25.34 17.02
C GLY A 43 -7.40 -23.96 16.50
N SER A 44 -7.11 -22.87 17.21
CA SER A 44 -7.21 -21.53 16.62
C SER A 44 -6.34 -21.45 15.35
N PRO A 45 -6.72 -20.67 14.31
CA PRO A 45 -5.95 -20.57 13.07
C PRO A 45 -4.47 -20.20 13.32
N THR A 46 -4.23 -19.31 14.28
CA THR A 46 -2.90 -18.91 14.77
C THR A 46 -2.14 -20.04 15.46
N PHE A 47 -2.82 -20.91 16.22
CA PHE A 47 -2.20 -22.08 16.86
C PHE A 47 -1.81 -23.14 15.83
N GLN A 48 -2.64 -23.39 14.81
CA GLN A 48 -2.32 -24.34 13.73
C GLN A 48 -1.10 -23.90 12.92
N SER A 49 -0.97 -22.59 12.63
CA SER A 49 0.23 -22.02 12.01
C SER A 49 1.48 -22.28 12.85
N ARG A 50 1.43 -22.09 14.18
CA ARG A 50 2.57 -22.32 15.08
C ARG A 50 2.98 -23.79 15.20
N THR A 51 2.03 -24.72 15.22
CA THR A 51 2.34 -26.16 15.25
C THR A 51 2.94 -26.64 13.92
N ARG A 52 2.49 -26.08 12.77
CA ARG A 52 3.14 -26.31 11.47
C ARG A 52 4.54 -25.69 11.40
N LEU A 53 4.74 -24.50 11.97
CA LEU A 53 6.05 -23.83 12.08
C LEU A 53 7.08 -24.67 12.87
N ILE A 54 6.66 -25.36 13.94
CA ILE A 54 7.57 -26.26 14.68
C ILE A 54 7.94 -27.49 13.83
N SER A 55 7.03 -27.96 12.96
CA SER A 55 7.30 -29.09 12.06
C SER A 55 8.12 -28.73 10.81
N SER A 56 8.16 -27.46 10.38
CA SER A 56 8.93 -27.02 9.20
C SER A 56 10.44 -27.02 9.45
N VAL A 57 10.90 -26.82 10.69
CA VAL A 57 12.33 -26.82 11.08
C VAL A 57 13.05 -28.14 10.70
N GLN A 58 12.30 -29.23 10.46
CA GLN A 58 12.86 -30.54 10.07
C GLN A 58 12.59 -30.93 8.60
N GLN A 59 11.85 -30.13 7.83
CA GLN A 59 11.50 -30.46 6.44
C GLN A 59 12.44 -29.77 5.43
N PRO A 60 12.75 -30.41 4.28
CA PRO A 60 13.42 -29.75 3.17
C PRO A 60 12.63 -28.53 2.67
N PHE A 61 13.33 -27.45 2.26
CA PHE A 61 12.70 -26.21 1.80
C PHE A 61 11.68 -26.42 0.67
N THR A 62 11.94 -27.37 -0.23
CA THR A 62 11.05 -27.71 -1.35
C THR A 62 9.64 -28.13 -0.94
N ARG A 63 9.44 -28.57 0.32
CA ARG A 63 8.13 -28.94 0.87
C ARG A 63 7.33 -27.75 1.36
N VAL A 64 8.01 -26.68 1.80
CA VAL A 64 7.38 -25.48 2.38
C VAL A 64 7.29 -24.33 1.38
N GLU A 65 8.14 -24.32 0.35
CA GLU A 65 8.18 -23.29 -0.68
C GLU A 65 6.79 -22.98 -1.30
N PRO A 66 5.95 -23.96 -1.68
CA PRO A 66 4.64 -23.66 -2.24
C PRO A 66 3.72 -22.88 -1.30
N GLU A 67 3.74 -23.20 0.01
CA GLU A 67 2.93 -22.51 1.02
C GLU A 67 3.40 -21.06 1.21
N ILE A 68 4.72 -20.83 1.24
CA ILE A 68 5.29 -19.48 1.28
C ILE A 68 4.85 -18.65 0.06
N ARG A 69 4.90 -19.25 -1.15
CA ARG A 69 4.46 -18.59 -2.39
C ARG A 69 2.97 -18.25 -2.36
N THR A 70 2.13 -19.16 -1.87
CA THR A 70 0.69 -18.89 -1.70
C THR A 70 0.43 -17.75 -0.72
N LEU A 71 1.15 -17.71 0.41
CA LEU A 71 1.02 -16.65 1.40
C LEU A 71 1.48 -15.29 0.86
N LEU A 72 2.56 -15.25 0.07
CA LEU A 72 3.00 -14.04 -0.61
C LEU A 72 1.99 -13.56 -1.65
N ALA A 73 1.44 -14.46 -2.46
CA ALA A 73 0.39 -14.12 -3.42
C ALA A 73 -0.88 -13.60 -2.71
N GLN A 74 -1.26 -14.21 -1.59
CA GLN A 74 -2.36 -13.74 -0.75
C GLN A 74 -2.08 -12.36 -0.16
N SER A 75 -0.88 -12.15 0.39
CA SER A 75 -0.44 -10.86 0.92
C SER A 75 -0.50 -9.78 -0.15
N TYR A 76 -0.09 -10.06 -1.37
CA TYR A 76 -0.16 -9.11 -2.48
C TYR A 76 -1.60 -8.82 -2.90
N ALA A 77 -2.43 -9.86 -3.04
CA ALA A 77 -3.80 -9.72 -3.50
C ALA A 77 -4.69 -9.00 -2.48
N GLN A 78 -4.57 -9.33 -1.20
CA GLN A 78 -5.44 -8.79 -0.15
C GLN A 78 -4.82 -7.58 0.56
N GLY A 79 -3.50 -7.43 0.52
CA GLY A 79 -2.76 -6.52 1.40
C GLY A 79 -2.91 -6.86 2.88
N ASP A 80 -3.16 -8.14 3.21
CA ASP A 80 -3.28 -8.62 4.59
C ASP A 80 -1.88 -8.86 5.19
N PRO A 81 -1.46 -8.09 6.22
CA PRO A 81 -0.14 -8.24 6.83
C PRO A 81 0.04 -9.59 7.54
N ARG A 82 -1.05 -10.30 7.87
CA ARG A 82 -0.97 -11.63 8.52
C ARG A 82 -0.36 -12.67 7.60
N ALA A 83 -0.72 -12.65 6.31
CA ALA A 83 -0.17 -13.60 5.33
C ALA A 83 1.35 -13.37 5.15
N LEU A 84 1.79 -12.10 5.11
CA LEU A 84 3.21 -11.76 5.05
C LEU A 84 3.96 -12.25 6.28
N GLY A 85 3.45 -12.00 7.49
CA GLY A 85 4.07 -12.47 8.73
C GLY A 85 4.14 -14.01 8.84
N GLN A 86 3.15 -14.72 8.29
CA GLN A 86 3.18 -16.17 8.18
C GLN A 86 4.26 -16.65 7.19
N ALA A 87 4.40 -15.98 6.04
CA ALA A 87 5.47 -16.28 5.08
C ALA A 87 6.86 -16.04 5.69
N GLU A 88 7.03 -14.94 6.43
CA GLU A 88 8.27 -14.63 7.16
C GLU A 88 8.59 -15.70 8.21
N SER A 89 7.61 -16.11 9.00
CA SER A 89 7.79 -17.15 10.02
C SER A 89 8.17 -18.50 9.38
N LEU A 90 7.58 -18.85 8.22
CA LEU A 90 7.86 -20.13 7.54
C LEU A 90 9.26 -20.17 6.92
N ILE A 91 9.81 -19.03 6.49
CA ILE A 91 11.14 -18.98 5.87
C ILE A 91 12.26 -18.85 6.92
N GLU A 92 11.97 -18.37 8.13
CA GLU A 92 12.95 -18.12 9.19
C GLU A 92 13.91 -19.31 9.47
N PRO A 93 13.45 -20.58 9.54
CA PRO A 93 14.34 -21.71 9.78
C PRO A 93 15.40 -21.94 8.68
N TYR A 94 15.19 -21.37 7.50
CA TYR A 94 16.05 -21.53 6.32
C TYR A 94 16.97 -20.31 6.10
N ASN A 95 17.13 -19.43 7.08
CA ASN A 95 17.93 -18.19 6.95
C ASN A 95 19.40 -18.40 6.51
N LYS A 96 20.01 -19.52 6.90
CA LYS A 96 21.37 -19.91 6.52
C LYS A 96 21.46 -20.52 5.12
N GLU A 97 20.34 -20.93 4.54
CA GLU A 97 20.34 -21.51 3.20
C GLU A 97 20.53 -20.42 2.16
N THR A 98 21.44 -20.62 1.22
CA THR A 98 21.84 -19.58 0.25
C THR A 98 21.41 -19.88 -1.18
N SER A 99 20.54 -20.87 -1.37
CA SER A 99 20.03 -21.24 -2.69
C SER A 99 19.22 -20.09 -3.31
N PRO A 100 19.26 -19.91 -4.65
CA PRO A 100 18.55 -18.82 -5.31
C PRO A 100 17.06 -18.77 -4.99
N SER A 101 16.37 -19.93 -4.89
CA SER A 101 14.94 -19.98 -4.58
C SER A 101 14.62 -19.41 -3.19
N VAL A 102 15.40 -19.78 -2.17
CA VAL A 102 15.24 -19.24 -0.80
C VAL A 102 15.52 -17.73 -0.78
N ARG A 103 16.56 -17.28 -1.50
CA ARG A 103 16.90 -15.85 -1.59
C ARG A 103 15.81 -15.02 -2.28
N ILE A 104 15.20 -15.53 -3.35
CA ILE A 104 14.08 -14.85 -4.03
C ILE A 104 12.90 -14.66 -3.09
N LEU A 105 12.51 -15.71 -2.35
CA LEU A 105 11.36 -15.60 -1.42
C LEU A 105 11.66 -14.66 -0.25
N ARG A 106 12.89 -14.69 0.29
CA ARG A 106 13.31 -13.69 1.29
C ARG A 106 13.27 -12.27 0.74
N ALA A 107 13.81 -12.04 -0.45
CA ALA A 107 13.79 -10.74 -1.09
C ALA A 107 12.35 -10.23 -1.30
N ASN A 108 11.41 -11.12 -1.67
CA ASN A 108 10.00 -10.78 -1.81
C ASN A 108 9.37 -10.34 -0.46
N ILE A 109 9.61 -11.10 0.62
CA ILE A 109 9.14 -10.76 1.98
C ILE A 109 9.73 -9.42 2.43
N LEU A 110 11.03 -9.22 2.21
CA LEU A 110 11.74 -7.99 2.55
C LEU A 110 11.21 -6.79 1.77
N GLN A 111 10.98 -6.94 0.46
CA GLN A 111 10.37 -5.89 -0.37
C GLN A 111 8.96 -5.54 0.10
N ALA A 112 8.10 -6.54 0.34
CA ALA A 112 6.74 -6.34 0.84
C ALA A 112 6.71 -5.66 2.22
N SER A 113 7.76 -5.85 3.02
CA SER A 113 7.95 -5.20 4.33
C SER A 113 8.71 -3.87 4.25
N HIS A 114 8.94 -3.33 3.04
CA HIS A 114 9.71 -2.11 2.78
C HIS A 114 11.16 -2.12 3.33
N ARG A 115 11.75 -3.30 3.51
CA ARG A 115 13.18 -3.52 3.83
C ARG A 115 14.00 -3.65 2.55
N PHE A 116 13.98 -2.57 1.75
CA PHE A 116 14.53 -2.57 0.39
C PHE A 116 16.02 -2.88 0.32
N ASP A 117 16.83 -2.34 1.22
CA ASP A 117 18.29 -2.55 1.17
C ASP A 117 18.65 -4.02 1.44
N ASP A 118 17.95 -4.66 2.38
CA ASP A 118 18.10 -6.09 2.66
C ASP A 118 17.64 -6.95 1.48
N ALA A 119 16.50 -6.59 0.86
CA ALA A 119 16.01 -7.26 -0.34
C ALA A 119 17.04 -7.17 -1.48
N LYS A 120 17.61 -5.99 -1.72
CA LYS A 120 18.67 -5.77 -2.71
C LYS A 120 19.90 -6.63 -2.43
N ALA A 121 20.30 -6.76 -1.17
CA ALA A 121 21.45 -7.60 -0.79
C ALA A 121 21.19 -9.08 -1.13
N GLU A 122 19.99 -9.60 -0.87
CA GLU A 122 19.59 -10.96 -1.25
C GLU A 122 19.63 -11.15 -2.78
N LEU A 123 19.09 -10.20 -3.55
CA LEU A 123 19.03 -10.25 -5.01
C LEU A 123 20.43 -10.16 -5.64
N GLN A 124 21.28 -9.24 -5.17
CA GLN A 124 22.65 -9.11 -5.63
C GLN A 124 23.48 -10.35 -5.33
N ALA A 125 23.23 -11.04 -4.21
CA ALA A 125 23.89 -12.31 -3.91
C ALA A 125 23.54 -13.40 -4.95
N ILE A 126 22.31 -13.43 -5.46
CA ILE A 126 21.92 -14.30 -6.58
C ILE A 126 22.68 -13.90 -7.86
N LEU A 127 22.70 -12.60 -8.19
CA LEU A 127 23.28 -12.11 -9.44
C LEU A 127 24.80 -12.29 -9.51
N LYS A 128 25.50 -12.44 -8.38
CA LYS A 128 26.93 -12.79 -8.36
C LYS A 128 27.20 -14.19 -8.94
N SER A 129 26.28 -15.14 -8.77
CA SER A 129 26.43 -16.52 -9.26
C SER A 129 25.62 -16.79 -10.52
N ILE A 130 24.48 -16.13 -10.70
CA ILE A 130 23.59 -16.25 -11.86
C ILE A 130 23.31 -14.84 -12.41
N PRO A 131 24.22 -14.25 -13.20
CA PRO A 131 24.14 -12.83 -13.59
C PRO A 131 22.91 -12.42 -14.41
N ASN A 132 22.24 -13.38 -15.06
CA ASN A 132 21.06 -13.16 -15.89
C ASN A 132 19.79 -13.75 -15.29
N GLN A 133 19.73 -13.96 -13.97
CA GLN A 133 18.55 -14.53 -13.29
C GLN A 133 17.36 -13.54 -13.39
N PRO A 134 16.28 -13.88 -14.14
CA PRO A 134 15.23 -12.91 -14.47
C PRO A 134 14.47 -12.33 -13.28
N ASP A 135 14.05 -13.15 -12.33
CA ASP A 135 13.29 -12.72 -11.16
C ASP A 135 14.13 -11.77 -10.31
N ALA A 136 15.43 -12.05 -10.18
CA ALA A 136 16.31 -11.18 -9.42
C ALA A 136 16.49 -9.82 -10.08
N LEU A 137 16.66 -9.78 -11.40
CA LEU A 137 16.81 -8.54 -12.17
C LEU A 137 15.52 -7.70 -12.16
N LEU A 138 14.36 -8.32 -12.39
CA LEU A 138 13.07 -7.62 -12.39
C LEU A 138 12.74 -7.06 -11.00
N MET A 139 12.97 -7.84 -9.94
CA MET A 139 12.74 -7.39 -8.57
C MET A 139 13.70 -6.27 -8.17
N LEU A 140 14.99 -6.40 -8.51
CA LEU A 140 15.98 -5.35 -8.25
C LEU A 140 15.62 -4.05 -8.98
N SER A 141 15.23 -4.15 -10.25
CA SER A 141 14.73 -3.01 -11.03
C SER A 141 13.50 -2.36 -10.38
N SER A 142 12.56 -3.16 -9.88
CA SER A 142 11.36 -2.64 -9.23
C SER A 142 11.68 -1.90 -7.94
N ILE A 143 12.60 -2.43 -7.12
CA ILE A 143 13.01 -1.78 -5.87
C ILE A 143 13.75 -0.47 -6.17
N ASP A 144 14.69 -0.50 -7.11
CA ASP A 144 15.44 0.69 -7.51
C ASP A 144 14.51 1.77 -8.09
N LEU A 145 13.50 1.38 -8.89
CA LEU A 145 12.48 2.31 -9.38
C LEU A 145 11.69 2.96 -8.24
N VAL A 146 11.20 2.18 -7.26
CA VAL A 146 10.45 2.70 -6.11
C VAL A 146 11.32 3.64 -5.27
N GLN A 147 12.61 3.34 -5.11
CA GLN A 147 13.56 4.21 -4.42
C GLN A 147 13.97 5.44 -5.27
N GLY A 148 13.63 5.51 -6.56
CA GLY A 148 14.04 6.60 -7.46
C GLY A 148 15.49 6.49 -7.97
N HIS A 149 16.09 5.30 -7.90
CA HIS A 149 17.40 4.94 -8.43
C HIS A 149 17.27 4.47 -9.89
N PHE A 150 16.89 5.39 -10.79
CA PHE A 150 16.46 5.03 -12.15
C PHE A 150 17.57 4.48 -13.04
N ASP A 151 18.83 4.88 -12.84
CA ASP A 151 19.97 4.36 -13.60
C ASP A 151 20.27 2.91 -13.22
N GLU A 152 20.23 2.59 -11.93
CA GLU A 152 20.38 1.24 -11.39
C GLU A 152 19.23 0.32 -11.85
N ALA A 153 18.00 0.82 -11.82
CA ALA A 153 16.84 0.11 -12.34
C ALA A 153 17.02 -0.22 -13.82
N ARG A 154 17.47 0.77 -14.63
CA ARG A 154 17.72 0.59 -16.06
C ARG A 154 18.80 -0.45 -16.31
N GLY A 155 19.88 -0.39 -15.55
CA GLY A 155 20.95 -1.39 -15.59
C GLY A 155 20.42 -2.81 -15.38
N SER A 156 19.50 -3.01 -14.44
CA SER A 156 18.88 -4.33 -14.19
C SER A 156 18.05 -4.81 -15.39
N CYS A 157 17.23 -3.94 -16.01
CA CYS A 157 16.50 -4.29 -17.23
C CYS A 157 17.45 -4.63 -18.41
N ASP A 158 18.61 -3.97 -18.51
CA ASP A 158 19.61 -4.24 -19.55
C ASP A 158 20.23 -5.65 -19.46
N HIS A 159 20.29 -6.22 -18.25
CA HIS A 159 20.82 -7.56 -18.02
C HIS A 159 19.80 -8.68 -18.32
N LEU A 160 18.53 -8.35 -18.60
CA LEU A 160 17.54 -9.30 -19.11
C LEU A 160 17.84 -9.61 -20.59
N ARG A 161 18.69 -10.62 -20.83
CA ARG A 161 19.18 -10.98 -22.17
C ARG A 161 18.44 -12.14 -22.83
N ASP A 162 17.53 -12.80 -22.12
CA ASP A 162 16.76 -13.91 -22.67
C ASP A 162 15.75 -13.41 -23.72
N MET A 163 15.82 -13.99 -24.91
CA MET A 163 14.91 -13.67 -26.02
C MET A 163 13.46 -14.03 -25.71
N GLY A 164 13.21 -15.05 -24.88
CA GLY A 164 11.87 -15.40 -24.40
C GLY A 164 11.27 -14.34 -23.48
N LEU A 165 12.07 -13.43 -22.93
CA LEU A 165 11.66 -12.41 -21.97
C LEU A 165 11.65 -11.00 -22.55
N LEU A 166 11.73 -10.85 -23.88
CA LEU A 166 11.76 -9.54 -24.53
C LEU A 166 10.59 -8.64 -24.13
N VAL A 167 9.39 -9.20 -23.98
CA VAL A 167 8.21 -8.41 -23.57
C VAL A 167 8.39 -7.84 -22.17
N LEU A 168 8.88 -8.65 -21.22
CA LEU A 168 9.15 -8.19 -19.86
C LEU A 168 10.29 -7.18 -19.83
N ARG A 169 11.31 -7.36 -20.66
CA ARG A 169 12.41 -6.39 -20.81
C ARG A 169 11.90 -5.04 -21.30
N PHE A 170 11.09 -5.01 -22.36
CA PHE A 170 10.54 -3.76 -22.87
C PHE A 170 9.57 -3.10 -21.89
N ALA A 171 8.77 -3.89 -21.17
CA ALA A 171 7.92 -3.38 -20.10
C ALA A 171 8.75 -2.77 -18.95
N CYS A 172 9.84 -3.43 -18.55
CA CYS A 172 10.80 -2.96 -17.54
C CYS A 172 11.39 -1.59 -17.93
N PHE A 173 11.86 -1.43 -19.18
CA PHE A 173 12.34 -0.13 -19.66
C PHE A 173 11.24 0.92 -19.73
N ALA A 174 10.06 0.57 -20.25
CA ALA A 174 8.96 1.51 -20.35
C ALA A 174 8.57 2.06 -18.98
N GLN A 175 8.61 1.24 -17.93
CA GLN A 175 8.35 1.69 -16.57
C GLN A 175 9.33 2.79 -16.12
N ILE A 176 10.63 2.62 -16.42
CA ILE A 176 11.67 3.59 -16.07
C ILE A 176 11.58 4.82 -16.96
N ASP A 177 11.41 4.64 -18.27
CA ASP A 177 11.25 5.72 -19.24
C ASP A 177 10.06 6.63 -18.88
N ALA A 178 8.98 6.06 -18.34
CA ALA A 178 7.86 6.82 -17.82
C ALA A 178 8.26 7.74 -16.66
N MET A 179 9.27 7.38 -15.87
CA MET A 179 9.77 8.18 -14.75
C MET A 179 10.88 9.16 -15.15
N THR A 180 11.42 9.06 -16.36
CA THR A 180 12.63 9.78 -16.79
C THR A 180 12.48 10.50 -18.14
N GLY A 181 11.38 11.23 -18.32
CA GLY A 181 11.22 12.16 -19.44
C GLY A 181 10.77 11.55 -20.77
N LYS A 182 10.17 10.36 -20.74
CA LYS A 182 9.67 9.67 -21.94
C LYS A 182 8.28 9.05 -21.69
N LEU A 183 7.39 9.84 -21.08
CA LEU A 183 6.09 9.34 -20.63
C LEU A 183 5.20 8.90 -21.79
N GLN A 184 5.20 9.64 -22.89
CA GLN A 184 4.41 9.32 -24.08
C GLN A 184 4.95 8.09 -24.80
N GLU A 185 6.27 7.98 -24.94
CA GLU A 185 6.93 6.83 -25.58
C GLU A 185 6.72 5.55 -24.76
N SER A 186 6.73 5.67 -23.43
CA SER A 186 6.39 4.58 -22.52
C SER A 186 4.94 4.11 -22.72
N ARG A 187 3.97 5.04 -22.79
CA ARG A 187 2.58 4.72 -23.13
C ARG A 187 2.48 3.91 -24.41
N ASP A 188 3.09 4.41 -25.48
CA ASP A 188 2.98 3.81 -26.81
C ASP A 188 3.65 2.42 -26.85
N THR A 189 4.77 2.26 -26.13
CA THR A 189 5.44 0.98 -25.94
C THR A 189 4.53 -0.03 -25.22
N LEU A 190 3.96 0.36 -24.08
CA LEU A 190 3.12 -0.53 -23.27
C LEU A 190 1.81 -0.90 -23.98
N LEU A 191 1.21 0.02 -24.74
CA LEU A 191 0.04 -0.27 -25.57
C LEU A 191 0.36 -1.33 -26.64
N LYS A 192 1.52 -1.22 -27.32
CA LYS A 192 1.98 -2.23 -28.28
C LYS A 192 2.24 -3.57 -27.60
N LEU A 193 2.90 -3.58 -26.45
CA LEU A 193 3.16 -4.80 -25.68
C LEU A 193 1.86 -5.51 -25.27
N LYS A 194 0.86 -4.75 -24.82
CA LYS A 194 -0.47 -5.26 -24.49
C LYS A 194 -1.18 -5.86 -25.73
N GLN A 195 -1.09 -5.21 -26.89
CA GLN A 195 -1.73 -5.68 -28.13
C GLN A 195 -1.12 -6.98 -28.67
N MET A 196 0.19 -7.18 -28.51
CA MET A 196 0.86 -8.39 -29.03
C MET A 196 0.40 -9.67 -28.31
N ASN A 197 -0.18 -9.57 -27.10
CA ASN A 197 -0.75 -10.68 -26.32
C ASN A 197 0.12 -11.95 -26.32
N ASN A 198 1.42 -11.78 -26.04
CA ASN A 198 2.49 -12.76 -26.20
C ASN A 198 2.51 -13.90 -25.15
N GLY A 199 1.36 -14.45 -24.76
CA GLY A 199 1.30 -15.49 -23.72
C GLY A 199 1.68 -14.98 -22.32
N LEU A 200 1.50 -13.68 -22.08
CA LEU A 200 1.70 -13.07 -20.76
C LEU A 200 0.75 -13.70 -19.73
N THR A 201 1.29 -13.97 -18.55
CA THR A 201 0.47 -14.40 -17.40
C THR A 201 -0.48 -13.27 -16.97
N THR A 202 -1.56 -13.62 -16.25
CA THR A 202 -2.49 -12.63 -15.69
C THR A 202 -1.77 -11.57 -14.84
N GLU A 203 -0.75 -11.97 -14.08
CA GLU A 203 0.06 -11.05 -13.26
C GLU A 203 0.86 -10.07 -14.10
N GLN A 204 1.49 -10.53 -15.19
CA GLN A 204 2.25 -9.68 -16.10
C GLN A 204 1.34 -8.71 -16.87
N GLN A 205 0.16 -9.17 -17.28
CA GLN A 205 -0.85 -8.30 -17.90
C GLN A 205 -1.33 -7.22 -16.93
N ARG A 206 -1.60 -7.60 -15.67
CA ARG A 206 -1.96 -6.66 -14.60
C ARG A 206 -0.86 -5.63 -14.38
N TRP A 207 0.40 -6.04 -14.30
CA TRP A 207 1.53 -5.13 -14.14
C TRP A 207 1.61 -4.10 -15.28
N ILE A 208 1.45 -4.53 -16.53
CA ILE A 208 1.37 -3.61 -17.69
C ILE A 208 0.18 -2.65 -17.60
N ASN A 209 -1.00 -3.14 -17.19
CA ASN A 209 -2.18 -2.30 -17.03
C ASN A 209 -2.00 -1.26 -15.90
N LEU A 210 -1.34 -1.61 -14.79
CA LEU A 210 -1.02 -0.67 -13.71
C LEU A 210 -0.06 0.43 -14.18
N MET A 211 0.95 0.09 -14.99
CA MET A 211 1.82 1.10 -15.60
C MET A 211 1.06 2.02 -16.55
N LEU A 212 0.19 1.46 -17.41
CA LEU A 212 -0.66 2.26 -18.29
C LEU A 212 -1.63 3.16 -17.51
N ALA A 213 -2.15 2.69 -16.38
CA ALA A 213 -3.03 3.45 -15.51
C ALA A 213 -2.30 4.66 -14.92
N ASP A 214 -1.12 4.45 -14.33
CA ASP A 214 -0.26 5.52 -13.81
C ASP A 214 0.08 6.56 -14.90
N ILE A 215 0.48 6.10 -16.09
CA ILE A 215 0.78 6.96 -17.23
C ILE A 215 -0.44 7.77 -17.67
N ALA A 216 -1.61 7.15 -17.74
CA ALA A 216 -2.84 7.84 -18.11
C ALA A 216 -3.19 8.97 -17.14
N LEU A 217 -2.99 8.74 -15.83
CA LEU A 217 -3.17 9.76 -14.80
C LEU A 217 -2.18 10.91 -14.96
N ARG A 218 -0.89 10.62 -15.19
CA ARG A 218 0.15 11.64 -15.33
C ARG A 218 0.02 12.46 -16.61
N LEU A 219 -0.37 11.83 -17.72
CA LEU A 219 -0.67 12.52 -18.98
C LEU A 219 -2.00 13.29 -18.96
N ASN A 220 -2.86 13.05 -17.97
CA ASN A 220 -4.24 13.53 -17.97
C ASN A 220 -5.01 13.06 -19.23
N ASP A 221 -4.74 11.84 -19.69
CA ASP A 221 -5.38 11.23 -20.85
C ASP A 221 -6.66 10.51 -20.41
N ALA A 222 -7.80 11.22 -20.50
CA ALA A 222 -9.09 10.71 -20.04
C ALA A 222 -9.57 9.47 -20.81
N VAL A 223 -9.23 9.36 -22.09
CA VAL A 223 -9.65 8.23 -22.94
C VAL A 223 -8.89 6.98 -22.51
N LEU A 224 -7.56 7.08 -22.38
CA LEU A 224 -6.74 5.98 -21.90
C LEU A 224 -7.11 5.61 -20.46
N ALA A 225 -7.26 6.60 -19.57
CA ALA A 225 -7.59 6.35 -18.17
C ALA A 225 -8.89 5.55 -18.06
N LYS A 226 -9.96 6.00 -18.74
CA LYS A 226 -11.22 5.27 -18.77
C LYS A 226 -11.05 3.83 -19.27
N SER A 227 -10.40 3.65 -20.42
CA SER A 227 -10.19 2.31 -20.99
C SER A 227 -9.40 1.38 -20.06
N VAL A 228 -8.37 1.89 -19.39
CA VAL A 228 -7.50 1.07 -18.54
C VAL A 228 -8.20 0.74 -17.21
N PHE A 229 -8.79 1.71 -16.53
CA PHE A 229 -9.45 1.47 -15.23
C PHE A 229 -10.75 0.66 -15.34
N GLU A 230 -11.44 0.69 -16.48
CA GLU A 230 -12.58 -0.20 -16.73
C GLU A 230 -12.15 -1.66 -16.94
N GLN A 231 -10.94 -1.89 -17.48
CA GLN A 231 -10.39 -3.23 -17.74
C GLN A 231 -9.50 -3.77 -16.61
N LEU A 232 -9.03 -2.90 -15.71
CA LEU A 232 -8.20 -3.28 -14.58
C LEU A 232 -9.01 -4.19 -13.64
N ASP A 233 -8.38 -5.29 -13.20
CA ASP A 233 -9.02 -6.25 -12.31
C ASP A 233 -9.37 -5.61 -10.96
N ILE A 234 -10.26 -6.28 -10.22
CA ILE A 234 -10.64 -5.91 -8.86
C ILE A 234 -10.26 -7.01 -7.86
N GLU A 235 -9.28 -7.83 -8.23
CA GLU A 235 -8.87 -9.01 -7.44
C GLU A 235 -7.70 -8.72 -6.51
N THR A 236 -6.94 -7.65 -6.77
CA THR A 236 -5.73 -7.33 -6.03
C THR A 236 -5.79 -5.93 -5.43
N ALA A 237 -5.20 -5.78 -4.24
CA ALA A 237 -5.14 -4.51 -3.52
C ALA A 237 -4.51 -3.39 -4.36
N PRO A 238 -3.39 -3.59 -5.09
CA PRO A 238 -2.84 -2.54 -5.96
C PRO A 238 -3.81 -2.09 -7.06
N SER A 239 -4.53 -3.02 -7.69
CA SER A 239 -5.53 -2.69 -8.71
C SER A 239 -6.72 -1.92 -8.13
N LEU A 240 -7.22 -2.35 -6.96
CA LEU A 240 -8.28 -1.65 -6.22
C LEU A 240 -7.85 -0.25 -5.78
N MET A 241 -6.62 -0.10 -5.26
CA MET A 241 -6.04 1.19 -4.86
C MET A 241 -5.96 2.15 -6.05
N ALA A 242 -5.38 1.71 -7.16
CA ALA A 242 -5.23 2.54 -8.36
C ALA A 242 -6.60 2.99 -8.90
N ARG A 243 -7.58 2.06 -8.95
CA ARG A 243 -8.94 2.38 -9.40
C ARG A 243 -9.66 3.33 -8.44
N ALA A 244 -9.52 3.12 -7.14
CA ALA A 244 -10.09 4.01 -6.12
C ALA A 244 -9.49 5.42 -6.18
N ASP A 245 -8.17 5.55 -6.35
CA ASP A 245 -7.51 6.86 -6.49
C ASP A 245 -8.00 7.61 -7.73
N TRP A 246 -8.18 6.90 -8.84
CA TRP A 246 -8.78 7.49 -10.05
C TRP A 246 -10.21 7.97 -9.81
N LEU A 247 -11.07 7.16 -9.19
CA LEU A 247 -12.45 7.53 -8.87
C LEU A 247 -12.51 8.73 -7.90
N ILE A 248 -11.69 8.72 -6.85
CA ILE A 248 -11.56 9.82 -5.89
C ILE A 248 -11.14 11.12 -6.57
N ALA A 249 -10.16 11.06 -7.48
CA ALA A 249 -9.67 12.21 -8.23
C ALA A 249 -10.76 12.83 -9.16
N HIS A 250 -11.76 12.04 -9.53
CA HIS A 250 -12.92 12.47 -10.32
C HIS A 250 -14.17 12.75 -9.48
N HIS A 251 -14.04 12.77 -8.15
CA HIS A 251 -15.15 12.97 -7.21
C HIS A 251 -16.26 11.92 -7.30
N GLU A 252 -15.93 10.72 -7.76
CA GLU A 252 -16.84 9.57 -7.88
C GLU A 252 -16.87 8.78 -6.55
N TRP A 253 -17.29 9.46 -5.49
CA TRP A 253 -17.22 8.95 -4.11
C TRP A 253 -18.10 7.72 -3.89
N GLU A 254 -19.32 7.70 -4.43
CA GLU A 254 -20.26 6.58 -4.29
C GLU A 254 -19.73 5.32 -5.00
N LYS A 255 -19.04 5.49 -6.14
CA LYS A 255 -18.41 4.36 -6.84
C LYS A 255 -17.24 3.81 -6.02
N THR A 256 -16.45 4.69 -5.41
CA THR A 256 -15.34 4.30 -4.54
C THR A 256 -15.84 3.55 -3.31
N GLN A 257 -16.87 4.06 -2.63
CA GLN A 257 -17.48 3.40 -1.48
C GLN A 257 -17.96 1.99 -1.85
N ARG A 258 -18.72 1.85 -2.96
CA ARG A 258 -19.19 0.53 -3.42
C ARG A 258 -18.05 -0.42 -3.77
N LEU A 259 -16.98 0.08 -4.38
CA LEU A 259 -15.81 -0.71 -4.75
C LEU A 259 -15.10 -1.29 -3.52
N LEU A 260 -15.06 -0.55 -2.41
CA LEU A 260 -14.22 -0.86 -1.25
C LEU A 260 -14.98 -1.36 -0.02
N ALA A 261 -16.32 -1.40 -0.05
CA ALA A 261 -17.15 -1.71 1.11
C ALA A 261 -16.81 -3.03 1.82
N SER A 262 -16.31 -4.04 1.09
CA SER A 262 -15.94 -5.35 1.63
C SER A 262 -14.45 -5.50 1.95
N HIS A 263 -13.65 -4.43 1.86
CA HIS A 263 -12.18 -4.47 1.95
C HIS A 263 -11.62 -3.72 3.16
N THR A 264 -12.31 -3.81 4.30
CA THR A 264 -11.95 -3.08 5.54
C THR A 264 -10.76 -3.72 6.29
N GLU A 265 -10.34 -4.92 5.89
CA GLU A 265 -9.15 -5.61 6.39
C GLU A 265 -7.84 -4.98 5.89
N ASN A 266 -7.86 -4.33 4.73
CA ASN A 266 -6.70 -3.68 4.14
C ASN A 266 -6.67 -2.19 4.51
N ASP A 267 -5.59 -1.74 5.14
CA ASP A 267 -5.51 -0.37 5.66
C ASP A 267 -5.45 0.71 4.58
N SER A 268 -4.75 0.45 3.48
CA SER A 268 -4.66 1.37 2.35
C SER A 268 -6.00 1.52 1.62
N LEU A 269 -6.81 0.45 1.57
CA LEU A 269 -8.16 0.48 1.01
C LEU A 269 -9.17 1.09 2.00
N LEU A 270 -9.07 0.76 3.29
CA LEU A 270 -9.89 1.35 4.34
C LEU A 270 -9.73 2.87 4.39
N LEU A 271 -8.51 3.39 4.23
CA LEU A 271 -8.26 4.83 4.14
C LEU A 271 -9.07 5.48 3.02
N ARG A 272 -9.05 4.91 1.81
CA ARG A 272 -9.78 5.43 0.64
C ARG A 272 -11.29 5.30 0.78
N LEU A 273 -11.75 4.23 1.44
CA LEU A 273 -13.15 4.05 1.82
C LEU A 273 -13.59 5.17 2.77
N VAL A 274 -12.86 5.39 3.86
CA VAL A 274 -13.14 6.45 4.84
C VAL A 274 -13.14 7.83 4.18
N MET A 275 -12.17 8.12 3.32
CA MET A 275 -12.14 9.39 2.56
C MET A 275 -13.44 9.61 1.76
N SER A 276 -13.97 8.57 1.15
CA SER A 276 -15.21 8.63 0.36
C SER A 276 -16.45 8.75 1.26
N GLU A 277 -16.53 7.95 2.32
CA GLU A 277 -17.65 7.95 3.26
C GLU A 277 -17.79 9.29 4.00
N VAL A 278 -16.68 9.91 4.40
CA VAL A 278 -16.67 11.25 5.00
C VAL A 278 -17.22 12.30 4.03
N ARG A 279 -16.88 12.21 2.74
CA ARG A 279 -17.41 13.12 1.71
C ARG A 279 -18.90 12.95 1.48
N LEU A 280 -19.37 11.70 1.52
CA LEU A 280 -20.78 11.34 1.36
C LEU A 280 -21.62 11.61 2.62
N LYS A 281 -20.97 11.88 3.76
CA LYS A 281 -21.62 11.93 5.09
C LYS A 281 -22.33 10.61 5.42
N ASP A 282 -21.69 9.50 5.05
CA ASP A 282 -22.22 8.16 5.27
C ASP A 282 -22.27 7.84 6.78
N PRO A 283 -23.34 7.18 7.29
CA PRO A 283 -23.43 6.78 8.69
C PRO A 283 -22.27 5.90 9.18
N GLN A 284 -21.69 5.08 8.31
CA GLN A 284 -20.57 4.18 8.61
C GLN A 284 -19.23 4.91 8.73
N ALA A 285 -19.14 6.15 8.21
CA ALA A 285 -17.90 6.93 8.21
C ALA A 285 -17.28 7.03 9.61
N SER A 286 -18.10 7.22 10.64
CA SER A 286 -17.63 7.34 12.03
C SER A 286 -16.98 6.03 12.52
N ALA A 287 -17.59 4.89 12.22
CA ALA A 287 -17.09 3.58 12.65
C ALA A 287 -15.78 3.22 11.92
N HIS A 288 -15.75 3.36 10.60
CA HIS A 288 -14.55 3.08 9.81
C HIS A 288 -13.40 4.06 10.10
N PHE A 289 -13.71 5.34 10.30
CA PHE A 289 -12.71 6.32 10.71
C PHE A 289 -12.09 5.96 12.08
N LYS A 290 -12.90 5.52 13.05
CA LYS A 290 -12.39 5.07 14.36
C LYS A 290 -11.49 3.84 14.20
N LEU A 291 -11.88 2.86 13.38
CA LEU A 291 -11.07 1.68 13.08
C LEU A 291 -9.72 2.06 12.47
N LEU A 292 -9.72 2.91 11.44
CA LEU A 292 -8.50 3.39 10.78
C LEU A 292 -7.59 4.14 11.76
N SER A 293 -8.16 5.03 12.57
CA SER A 293 -7.41 5.82 13.57
C SER A 293 -6.74 4.92 14.61
N GLU A 294 -7.41 3.85 15.02
CA GLU A 294 -6.88 2.87 15.96
C GLU A 294 -5.71 2.07 15.36
N ARG A 295 -5.83 1.63 14.11
CA ARG A 295 -4.74 0.91 13.43
C ARG A 295 -3.50 1.79 13.23
N ILE A 296 -3.69 3.04 12.83
CA ILE A 296 -2.60 4.03 12.74
C ILE A 296 -1.95 4.26 14.12
N ARG A 297 -2.73 4.33 15.20
CA ARG A 297 -2.19 4.44 16.57
C ARG A 297 -1.29 3.25 16.91
N VAL A 298 -1.74 2.03 16.62
CA VAL A 298 -0.97 0.79 16.88
C VAL A 298 0.33 0.75 16.08
N TRP A 299 0.32 1.14 14.81
CA TRP A 299 1.54 1.26 14.00
C TRP A 299 2.55 2.21 14.62
N ASN A 300 2.09 3.39 15.04
CA ASN A 300 2.93 4.39 15.69
C ASN A 300 3.52 3.89 17.01
N GLU A 301 2.73 3.17 17.83
CA GLU A 301 3.19 2.59 19.10
C GLU A 301 4.26 1.53 18.92
N ARG A 302 4.22 0.81 17.80
CA ARG A 302 5.23 -0.18 17.41
C ARG A 302 6.44 0.42 16.68
N GLY A 303 6.40 1.72 16.37
CA GLY A 303 7.42 2.37 15.55
C GLY A 303 7.47 1.83 14.12
N GLU A 304 6.34 1.32 13.60
CA GLU A 304 6.26 0.85 12.23
C GLU A 304 6.43 2.03 11.26
N THR A 305 7.22 1.83 10.20
CA THR A 305 7.53 2.89 9.21
C THR A 305 7.24 2.46 7.78
N ALA A 306 6.48 1.38 7.62
CA ALA A 306 6.09 0.85 6.32
C ALA A 306 4.94 1.65 5.69
N HIS A 307 4.04 2.24 6.48
CA HIS A 307 2.80 2.86 6.00
C HIS A 307 2.83 4.40 5.97
N GLN A 308 4.02 4.99 5.77
CA GLN A 308 4.21 6.44 5.91
C GLN A 308 3.45 7.26 4.85
N ARG A 309 3.27 6.73 3.64
CA ARG A 309 2.40 7.33 2.62
C ARG A 309 0.95 7.41 3.12
N GLU A 310 0.41 6.30 3.60
CA GLU A 310 -0.96 6.22 4.10
C GLU A 310 -1.17 7.08 5.34
N GLU A 311 -0.20 7.14 6.26
CA GLU A 311 -0.25 8.04 7.41
C GLU A 311 -0.22 9.53 6.99
N ALA A 312 0.59 9.89 5.99
CA ALA A 312 0.61 11.26 5.45
C ALA A 312 -0.74 11.61 4.79
N MET A 313 -1.33 10.68 4.03
CA MET A 313 -2.67 10.83 3.45
C MET A 313 -3.76 10.98 4.51
N TYR A 314 -3.71 10.16 5.58
CA TYR A 314 -4.61 10.29 6.72
C TYR A 314 -4.46 11.64 7.40
N ALA A 315 -3.22 12.10 7.62
CA ALA A 315 -2.97 13.44 8.14
C ALA A 315 -3.55 14.52 7.20
N LEU A 316 -3.35 14.46 5.88
CA LEU A 316 -3.97 15.41 4.94
C LEU A 316 -5.50 15.49 5.11
N MET A 317 -6.16 14.34 5.33
CA MET A 317 -7.59 14.29 5.58
C MET A 317 -7.98 15.02 6.88
N LEU A 318 -7.20 14.87 7.94
CA LEU A 318 -7.42 15.54 9.23
C LEU A 318 -7.03 17.03 9.23
N ARG A 319 -6.27 17.48 8.23
CA ARG A 319 -5.76 18.85 8.11
C ARG A 319 -4.78 19.35 9.22
N PRO A 320 -3.83 18.57 9.77
CA PRO A 320 -2.65 19.08 10.47
C PRO A 320 -1.47 19.20 9.48
N PRO A 321 -1.18 20.40 8.94
CA PRO A 321 -0.22 20.58 7.85
C PRO A 321 1.18 20.04 8.17
N GLU A 322 1.70 20.38 9.35
CA GLU A 322 3.05 19.98 9.77
C GLU A 322 3.22 18.47 9.91
N LYS A 323 2.21 17.78 10.48
CA LYS A 323 2.26 16.32 10.67
C LYS A 323 2.26 15.61 9.31
N SER A 324 1.39 16.05 8.39
CA SER A 324 1.35 15.50 7.04
C SER A 324 2.69 15.66 6.32
N LEU A 325 3.27 16.86 6.36
CA LEU A 325 4.55 17.14 5.72
C LEU A 325 5.70 16.31 6.32
N ALA A 326 5.75 16.18 7.65
CA ALA A 326 6.77 15.36 8.31
C ALA A 326 6.70 13.88 7.90
N LEU A 327 5.50 13.32 7.84
CA LEU A 327 5.28 11.94 7.38
C LEU A 327 5.67 11.76 5.91
N ALA A 328 5.26 12.70 5.04
CA ALA A 328 5.61 12.68 3.63
C ALA A 328 7.13 12.79 3.40
N ARG A 329 7.84 13.63 4.16
CA ARG A 329 9.32 13.73 4.13
C ARG A 329 9.98 12.41 4.52
N THR A 330 9.42 11.72 5.51
CA THR A 330 9.97 10.44 5.96
C THR A 330 9.76 9.36 4.90
N ASN A 331 8.57 9.31 4.30
CA ASN A 331 8.28 8.44 3.17
C ASN A 331 9.23 8.70 1.99
N TRP A 332 9.48 9.97 1.67
CA TRP A 332 10.38 10.40 0.59
C TRP A 332 11.82 9.91 0.72
N GLN A 333 12.28 9.57 1.93
CA GLN A 333 13.59 8.96 2.12
C GLN A 333 13.64 7.51 1.62
N LYS A 334 12.49 6.83 1.55
CA LYS A 334 12.38 5.42 1.20
C LYS A 334 11.74 5.17 -0.17
N GLN A 335 10.69 5.92 -0.52
CA GLN A 335 9.87 5.68 -1.71
C GLN A 335 9.56 6.99 -2.43
N ARG A 336 9.59 6.93 -3.77
CA ARG A 336 9.40 8.07 -4.70
C ARG A 336 8.56 7.63 -5.91
N GLU A 337 7.57 6.79 -5.69
CA GLU A 337 6.56 6.47 -6.70
C GLU A 337 5.71 7.70 -7.04
N THR A 338 4.96 7.67 -8.14
CA THR A 338 4.05 8.76 -8.52
C THR A 338 3.14 9.21 -7.38
N ALA A 339 2.57 8.26 -6.63
CA ALA A 339 1.71 8.54 -5.49
C ALA A 339 2.46 9.27 -4.36
N ASP A 340 3.72 8.89 -4.09
CA ASP A 340 4.55 9.51 -3.06
C ASP A 340 4.89 10.96 -3.42
N VAL A 341 5.23 11.21 -4.70
CA VAL A 341 5.45 12.57 -5.24
C VAL A 341 4.19 13.41 -5.06
N GLY A 342 3.02 12.85 -5.38
CA GLY A 342 1.73 13.52 -5.21
C GLY A 342 1.41 13.86 -3.76
N VAL A 343 1.58 12.91 -2.85
CA VAL A 343 1.34 13.10 -1.41
C VAL A 343 2.30 14.15 -0.83
N TYR A 344 3.58 14.09 -1.20
CA TYR A 344 4.58 15.05 -0.71
C TYR A 344 4.33 16.46 -1.23
N ALA A 345 4.01 16.62 -2.52
CA ALA A 345 3.62 17.91 -3.09
C ALA A 345 2.38 18.48 -2.41
N ASN A 346 1.34 17.67 -2.20
CA ASN A 346 0.12 18.12 -1.52
C ASN A 346 0.39 18.53 -0.06
N ALA A 347 1.22 17.79 0.66
CA ALA A 347 1.60 18.13 2.03
C ALA A 347 2.43 19.43 2.08
N ALA A 348 3.39 19.61 1.17
CA ALA A 348 4.22 20.81 1.07
C ALA A 348 3.39 22.04 0.71
N LEU A 349 2.46 21.93 -0.24
CA LEU A 349 1.52 22.99 -0.60
C LEU A 349 0.63 23.37 0.58
N TYR A 350 0.09 22.38 1.29
CA TYR A 350 -0.81 22.61 2.42
C TYR A 350 -0.10 23.23 3.63
N ALA A 351 1.17 22.92 3.83
CA ALA A 351 2.03 23.53 4.86
C ALA A 351 2.72 24.82 4.40
N HIS A 352 2.47 25.30 3.17
CA HIS A 352 3.17 26.45 2.57
C HIS A 352 4.71 26.34 2.65
N SER A 353 5.24 25.12 2.54
CA SER A 353 6.68 24.90 2.66
C SER A 353 7.39 25.08 1.33
N ARG A 354 7.88 26.29 1.08
CA ARG A 354 8.71 26.60 -0.10
C ARG A 354 9.94 25.70 -0.23
N ALA A 355 10.57 25.34 0.89
CA ALA A 355 11.76 24.49 0.89
C ALA A 355 11.47 23.09 0.31
N ASP A 356 10.36 22.46 0.72
CA ASP A 356 10.00 21.13 0.21
C ASP A 356 9.50 21.18 -1.23
N LEU A 357 8.78 22.25 -1.61
CA LEU A 357 8.41 22.47 -3.01
C LEU A 357 9.66 22.60 -3.90
N GLN A 358 10.74 23.22 -3.39
CA GLN A 358 12.01 23.29 -4.10
C GLN A 358 12.66 21.90 -4.23
N VAL A 359 12.66 21.08 -3.16
CA VAL A 359 13.14 19.68 -3.21
C VAL A 359 12.43 18.89 -4.30
N ILE A 360 11.10 19.01 -4.38
CA ILE A 360 10.30 18.32 -5.40
C ILE A 360 10.62 18.86 -6.80
N GLN A 361 10.70 20.17 -6.98
CA GLN A 361 11.03 20.78 -8.27
C GLN A 361 12.43 20.37 -8.76
N ASP A 362 13.42 20.34 -7.87
CA ASP A 362 14.79 19.97 -8.21
C ASP A 362 14.88 18.48 -8.54
N TRP A 363 14.15 17.63 -7.82
CA TRP A 363 14.05 16.20 -8.15
C TRP A 363 13.42 16.00 -9.54
N ILE A 364 12.29 16.68 -9.83
CA ILE A 364 11.65 16.64 -11.16
C ILE A 364 12.62 17.04 -12.26
N LYS A 365 13.37 18.14 -12.08
CA LYS A 365 14.37 18.60 -13.07
C LYS A 365 15.52 17.59 -13.23
N LYS A 366 16.00 17.02 -12.13
CA LYS A 366 17.11 16.07 -12.13
C LYS A 366 16.74 14.76 -12.84
N THR A 367 15.54 14.24 -12.59
CA THR A 367 15.13 12.92 -13.08
C THR A 367 14.44 12.99 -14.44
N GLY A 368 13.88 14.14 -14.79
CA GLY A 368 12.98 14.28 -15.94
C GLY A 368 11.59 13.73 -15.65
N PHE A 369 11.20 13.54 -14.39
CA PHE A 369 9.87 13.03 -14.04
C PHE A 369 8.76 13.89 -14.63
N GLU A 370 7.87 13.27 -15.40
CA GLU A 370 6.77 13.96 -16.07
C GLU A 370 5.46 13.77 -15.30
N TYR A 371 4.96 14.89 -14.76
CA TYR A 371 3.59 15.00 -14.30
C TYR A 371 3.11 16.46 -14.46
N PRO A 372 2.74 16.89 -15.68
CA PRO A 372 2.57 18.30 -16.04
C PRO A 372 1.69 19.10 -15.08
N ARG A 373 0.55 18.54 -14.64
CA ARG A 373 -0.37 19.21 -13.70
C ARG A 373 0.31 19.47 -12.35
N LEU A 374 1.00 18.48 -11.79
CA LEU A 374 1.71 18.62 -10.51
C LEU A 374 2.87 19.61 -10.65
N THR A 375 3.66 19.50 -11.71
CA THR A 375 4.79 20.40 -11.99
C THR A 375 4.32 21.85 -12.10
N GLN A 376 3.19 22.10 -12.76
CA GLN A 376 2.61 23.43 -12.88
C GLN A 376 2.22 23.99 -11.51
N VAL A 377 1.51 23.22 -10.68
CA VAL A 377 1.06 23.67 -9.35
C VAL A 377 2.25 23.98 -8.45
N VAL A 378 3.27 23.12 -8.42
CA VAL A 378 4.50 23.33 -7.65
C VAL A 378 5.23 24.61 -8.12
N ALA A 379 5.38 24.80 -9.43
CA ALA A 379 6.03 25.98 -9.98
C ALA A 379 5.28 27.29 -9.65
N GLN A 380 3.95 27.27 -9.75
CA GLN A 380 3.11 28.43 -9.40
C GLN A 380 3.23 28.79 -7.92
N ALA A 381 3.22 27.80 -7.02
CA ALA A 381 3.40 28.04 -5.58
C ALA A 381 4.77 28.65 -5.24
N LEU A 382 5.84 28.19 -5.89
CA LEU A 382 7.20 28.76 -5.72
C LEU A 382 7.32 30.20 -6.22
N GLN A 383 6.59 30.55 -7.29
CA GLN A 383 6.56 31.91 -7.85
C GLN A 383 5.74 32.88 -7.00
N ALA A 384 4.64 32.40 -6.42
CA ALA A 384 3.72 33.23 -5.64
C ALA A 384 4.30 33.71 -4.29
N GLY A 385 5.47 33.20 -3.88
CA GLY A 385 6.14 33.61 -2.64
C GLY A 385 5.40 33.19 -1.37
N HIS A 386 4.53 32.19 -1.47
CA HIS A 386 3.82 31.61 -0.33
C HIS A 386 4.77 30.87 0.62
#